data_AF-C3R388-F1
#
_entry.id   AF-C3R388-F1
#
_cell.length_a   1.000
_cell.length_b   1.000
_cell.length_c   1.000
_cell.angle_alpha   90.00
_cell.angle_beta   90.00
_cell.angle_gamma   90.00
#
_symmetry.space_group_name_H-M   'P 1'
#
loop_
_entity.id
_entity.type
_entity.pdbx_description
1 polymer ?
#
loop_
_entity_poly.entity_id
_entity_poly.type
_entity_poly.pdbx_seq_one_letter_code
_entity_poly.pdbx_strand_id
1 'polypeptide(L)'
;MSRVHYLEGDYEQLVINETIDGLFSSYRIDRNSLPKGFFLYEIRWDDSLSSLAEICPSVVVNHAGSFITKSPLEFDANNSIRITYANFIEFCQFGEWAYEKLAVLDCNSGNVAVISPDRRLQTAEEIEIFLSEHCGYHLSEINWMVMKGDVVFLNENDF
;
A
#
# COMPACT_ATOMS: atom_id res chain seq x y z
N MET A 1 -23.27 -1.21 5.93
CA MET A 1 -22.33 -0.18 5.45
C MET A 1 -22.16 -0.36 3.95
N SER A 2 -22.24 0.72 3.18
CA SER A 2 -21.92 0.70 1.75
C SER A 2 -20.43 0.37 1.56
N ARG A 3 -20.09 -0.28 0.44
CA ARG A 3 -18.70 -0.43 0.02
C ARG A 3 -18.24 0.83 -0.71
N VAL A 4 -16.98 1.21 -0.56
CA VAL A 4 -16.37 2.37 -1.21
C VAL A 4 -15.27 1.92 -2.18
N HIS A 5 -14.98 2.75 -3.18
CA HIS A 5 -13.88 2.48 -4.11
C HIS A 5 -12.54 2.48 -3.36
N TYR A 6 -11.54 1.70 -3.78
CA TYR A 6 -10.26 1.63 -3.06
C TYR A 6 -9.51 2.98 -2.98
N LEU A 7 -9.78 3.91 -3.90
CA LEU A 7 -9.22 5.28 -3.88
C LEU A 7 -9.92 6.22 -2.89
N GLU A 8 -11.05 5.80 -2.32
CA GLU A 8 -11.82 6.59 -1.34
C GLU A 8 -11.57 6.13 0.11
N GLY A 9 -10.75 5.10 0.30
CA GLY A 9 -10.40 4.60 1.63
C GLY A 9 -9.31 5.45 2.29
N ASP A 10 -9.45 5.65 3.61
CA ASP A 10 -8.33 6.07 4.45
C ASP A 10 -7.56 4.83 4.89
N TYR A 11 -6.23 4.82 4.70
CA TYR A 11 -5.40 3.65 4.98
C TYR A 11 -4.31 3.92 6.02
N GLU A 12 -4.08 2.89 6.83
CA GLU A 12 -2.92 2.75 7.69
C GLU A 12 -2.19 1.46 7.35
N GLN A 13 -0.87 1.50 7.25
CA GLN A 13 -0.08 0.28 7.14
C GLN A 13 -0.15 -0.47 8.47
N LEU A 14 -0.51 -1.75 8.38
CA LEU A 14 -0.71 -2.63 9.52
C LEU A 14 0.08 -3.93 9.30
N VAL A 15 0.99 -4.21 10.24
CA VAL A 15 1.72 -5.49 10.30
C VAL A 15 1.05 -6.39 11.34
N ILE A 16 0.54 -7.54 10.89
CA ILE A 16 -0.11 -8.54 11.73
C ILE A 16 0.81 -9.73 11.95
N ASN A 17 0.84 -10.23 13.19
CA ASN A 17 1.62 -11.41 13.58
C ASN A 17 3.08 -11.35 13.08
N GLU A 18 3.65 -10.14 13.13
CA GLU A 18 5.05 -9.80 12.77
C GLU A 18 5.43 -10.02 11.30
N THR A 19 4.57 -10.65 10.49
CA THR A 19 4.93 -11.19 9.17
C THR A 19 3.96 -10.82 8.06
N ILE A 20 2.71 -10.48 8.40
CA ILE A 20 1.69 -10.14 7.43
C ILE A 20 1.60 -8.62 7.30
N ASP A 21 2.23 -8.10 6.25
CA ASP A 21 2.16 -6.68 5.89
C ASP A 21 0.94 -6.38 5.00
N GLY A 22 0.22 -5.31 5.31
CA GLY A 22 -0.95 -4.91 4.56
C GLY A 22 -1.43 -3.50 4.88
N LEU A 23 -2.42 -3.05 4.12
CA LEU A 23 -3.16 -1.82 4.39
C LEU A 23 -4.46 -2.12 5.09
N PHE A 24 -4.68 -1.50 6.24
CA PHE A 24 -5.95 -1.49 6.94
C PHE A 24 -6.75 -0.25 6.57
N SER A 25 -8.06 -0.42 6.40
CA SER A 25 -9.02 0.68 6.34
C SER A 25 -10.25 0.34 7.18
N SER A 26 -10.75 1.30 7.96
CA SER A 26 -12.01 1.12 8.70
C SER A 26 -13.24 1.07 7.78
N TYR A 27 -13.10 1.52 6.53
CA TYR A 27 -14.14 1.39 5.50
C TYR A 27 -14.25 -0.05 4.99
N ARG A 28 -15.40 -0.37 4.41
CA ARG A 28 -15.55 -1.57 3.58
C ARG A 28 -15.12 -1.25 2.16
N ILE A 29 -13.96 -1.74 1.75
CA ILE A 29 -13.48 -1.54 0.39
C ILE A 29 -14.24 -2.47 -0.57
N ASP A 30 -14.56 -1.96 -1.76
CA ASP A 30 -15.09 -2.78 -2.85
C ASP A 30 -13.97 -3.64 -3.45
N ARG A 31 -14.07 -4.95 -3.27
CA ARG A 31 -13.15 -5.94 -3.82
C ARG A 31 -12.96 -5.77 -5.33
N ASN A 32 -14.02 -5.41 -6.06
CA ASN A 32 -13.97 -5.30 -7.51
C ASN A 32 -13.28 -4.03 -8.00
N SER A 33 -13.09 -3.04 -7.11
CA SER A 33 -12.35 -1.82 -7.43
C SER A 33 -10.84 -2.01 -7.36
N LEU A 34 -10.35 -3.05 -6.67
CA LEU A 34 -8.92 -3.22 -6.46
C LEU A 34 -8.15 -3.51 -7.76
N PRO A 35 -6.95 -2.93 -7.92
CA PRO A 35 -6.06 -3.31 -9.01
C PRO A 35 -5.67 -4.79 -8.94
N LYS A 36 -5.38 -5.38 -10.10
CA LYS A 36 -4.91 -6.77 -10.18
C LYS A 36 -3.62 -6.94 -9.39
N GLY A 37 -3.50 -8.07 -8.68
CA GLY A 37 -2.33 -8.42 -7.87
C GLY A 37 -2.44 -8.01 -6.39
N PHE A 38 -3.57 -7.42 -5.97
CA PHE A 38 -3.87 -7.15 -4.57
C PHE A 38 -5.02 -8.03 -4.09
N PHE A 39 -5.01 -8.37 -2.81
CA PHE A 39 -5.96 -9.28 -2.19
C PHE A 39 -6.64 -8.60 -1.02
N LEU A 40 -7.97 -8.53 -1.07
CA LEU A 40 -8.80 -7.99 0.01
C LEU A 40 -9.21 -9.09 0.98
N TYR A 41 -9.16 -8.76 2.26
CA TYR A 41 -9.71 -9.50 3.38
C TYR A 41 -10.45 -8.53 4.30
N GLU A 42 -11.09 -9.05 5.33
CA GLU A 42 -11.81 -8.26 6.32
C GLU A 42 -11.32 -8.68 7.70
N ILE A 43 -11.07 -7.73 8.60
CA ILE A 43 -10.71 -7.98 9.98
C ILE A 43 -11.96 -7.93 10.85
N ARG A 44 -12.06 -8.85 11.79
CA ARG A 44 -13.11 -8.91 12.81
C ARG A 44 -12.59 -8.40 14.15
N TRP A 45 -13.40 -7.61 14.86
CA TRP A 45 -13.21 -7.35 16.29
C TRP A 45 -13.51 -8.61 17.11
N ASP A 46 -12.91 -8.71 18.29
CA ASP A 46 -13.38 -9.64 19.32
C ASP A 46 -14.83 -9.34 19.74
N ASP A 47 -15.44 -10.24 20.50
CA ASP A 47 -16.85 -10.09 20.88
C ASP A 47 -17.06 -8.96 21.90
N SER A 48 -15.99 -8.48 22.55
CA SER A 48 -15.99 -7.30 23.42
C SER A 48 -15.72 -5.98 22.69
N LEU A 49 -15.48 -6.02 21.37
CA LEU A 49 -15.13 -4.86 20.53
C LEU A 49 -13.92 -4.06 21.04
N SER A 50 -12.96 -4.76 21.65
CA SER A 50 -11.77 -4.18 22.29
C SER A 50 -10.47 -4.47 21.55
N SER A 51 -10.41 -5.53 20.75
CA SER A 51 -9.18 -5.93 20.05
C SER A 51 -9.47 -6.62 18.71
N LEU A 52 -8.54 -6.49 17.76
CA LEU A 52 -8.63 -7.20 16.49
C LEU A 52 -8.44 -8.71 16.74
N ALA A 53 -9.41 -9.51 16.32
CA ALA A 53 -9.45 -10.94 16.63
C ALA A 53 -8.89 -11.82 15.50
N GLU A 54 -9.34 -11.60 14.26
CA GLU A 54 -9.00 -12.46 13.13
C GLU A 54 -9.13 -11.75 11.78
N ILE A 55 -8.31 -12.19 10.83
CA ILE A 55 -8.45 -11.88 9.40
C ILE A 55 -9.32 -12.97 8.77
N CYS A 56 -10.35 -12.60 8.02
CA CYS A 56 -11.23 -13.53 7.31
C CYS A 56 -11.45 -13.08 5.85
N PRO A 57 -11.81 -13.98 4.93
CA PRO A 57 -12.19 -13.61 3.56
C PRO A 57 -13.39 -12.65 3.49
N SER A 58 -14.30 -12.73 4.46
CA SER A 58 -15.46 -11.85 4.58
C SER A 58 -15.98 -11.86 6.03
N VAL A 59 -16.34 -10.69 6.56
CA VAL A 59 -16.87 -10.52 7.91
C VAL A 59 -18.21 -9.77 7.86
N VAL A 60 -19.26 -10.37 8.43
CA VAL A 60 -20.61 -9.79 8.51
C VAL A 60 -20.86 -9.11 9.85
N VAL A 61 -20.48 -9.76 10.95
CA VAL A 61 -20.67 -9.30 12.33
C VAL A 61 -19.33 -8.86 12.90
N ASN A 62 -19.32 -7.78 13.69
CA ASN A 62 -18.12 -7.22 14.32
C ASN A 62 -17.01 -6.88 13.32
N HIS A 63 -17.38 -6.35 12.15
CA HIS A 63 -16.42 -5.90 11.15
C HIS A 63 -15.60 -4.72 11.70
N ALA A 64 -14.28 -4.90 11.72
CA ALA A 64 -13.32 -3.89 12.14
C ALA A 64 -12.84 -3.03 10.97
N GLY A 65 -12.63 -3.66 9.81
CA GLY A 65 -12.13 -2.97 8.64
C GLY A 65 -11.75 -3.93 7.54
N SER A 66 -11.44 -3.36 6.38
CA SER A 66 -10.85 -4.06 5.24
C SER A 66 -9.33 -4.13 5.39
N PHE A 67 -8.73 -5.23 4.94
CA PHE A 67 -7.30 -5.45 4.99
C PHE A 67 -6.78 -5.93 3.63
N ILE A 68 -5.87 -5.18 3.04
CA ILE A 68 -5.35 -5.43 1.68
C ILE A 68 -3.91 -5.88 1.76
N THR A 69 -3.55 -6.91 1.00
CA THR A 69 -2.19 -7.48 0.95
C THR A 69 -1.70 -7.59 -0.49
N LYS A 70 -0.37 -7.60 -0.67
CA LYS A 70 0.30 -7.78 -1.98
C LYS A 70 0.38 -9.24 -2.43
N SER A 71 0.21 -10.17 -1.50
CA SER A 71 0.29 -11.62 -1.72
C SER A 71 -0.91 -12.29 -1.07
N PRO A 72 -1.44 -13.38 -1.66
CA PRO A 72 -2.56 -14.08 -1.07
C PRO A 72 -2.19 -14.67 0.30
N LEU A 73 -3.13 -14.60 1.24
CA LEU A 73 -3.01 -15.23 2.54
C LEU A 73 -3.50 -16.69 2.50
N GLU A 74 -2.79 -17.55 3.22
CA GLU A 74 -3.19 -18.94 3.45
C GLU A 74 -3.99 -19.02 4.76
N PHE A 75 -5.19 -19.57 4.69
CA PHE A 75 -6.09 -19.70 5.84
C PHE A 75 -6.01 -21.08 6.47
N ASP A 76 -6.33 -21.14 7.76
CA ASP A 76 -6.47 -22.39 8.48
C ASP A 76 -7.79 -23.11 8.14
N ALA A 77 -8.06 -24.24 8.82
CA ALA A 77 -9.28 -25.02 8.64
C ALA A 77 -10.57 -24.25 9.02
N ASN A 78 -10.47 -23.17 9.80
CA ASN A 78 -11.58 -22.30 10.16
C ASN A 78 -11.79 -21.17 9.14
N ASN A 79 -10.98 -21.13 8.08
CA ASN A 79 -11.00 -20.08 7.07
C ASN A 79 -10.71 -18.68 7.67
N SER A 80 -9.87 -18.62 8.71
CA SER A 80 -9.41 -17.37 9.32
C SER A 80 -7.93 -17.43 9.73
N ILE A 81 -7.37 -16.27 10.05
CA ILE A 81 -6.04 -16.15 10.67
C ILE A 81 -6.23 -15.39 11.98
N ARG A 82 -5.94 -16.04 13.10
CA ARG A 82 -6.01 -15.41 14.42
C ARG A 82 -4.95 -14.30 14.53
N ILE A 83 -5.37 -13.13 15.01
CA ILE A 83 -4.48 -12.00 15.29
C ILE A 83 -4.03 -12.11 16.74
N THR A 84 -2.72 -12.25 16.96
CA THR A 84 -2.11 -12.21 18.29
C THR A 84 -1.23 -10.97 18.48
N TYR A 85 -0.84 -10.33 17.38
CA TYR A 85 -0.08 -9.09 17.37
C TYR A 85 -0.53 -8.22 16.19
N ALA A 86 -0.69 -6.93 16.43
CA ALA A 86 -1.07 -5.93 15.44
C ALA A 86 -0.26 -4.66 15.71
N ASN A 87 0.46 -4.19 14.69
CA ASN A 87 1.27 -2.99 14.76
C ASN A 87 0.90 -2.02 13.63
N PHE A 88 0.23 -0.94 13.97
CA PHE A 88 -0.07 0.16 13.05
C PHE A 88 1.18 1.04 12.92
N ILE A 89 1.65 1.22 11.69
CA ILE A 89 2.90 1.90 11.40
C ILE A 89 2.64 3.38 11.12
N GLU A 90 1.95 3.67 10.02
CA GLU A 90 1.70 5.03 9.56
C GLU A 90 0.46 5.10 8.66
N PHE A 91 -0.11 6.30 8.54
CA PHE A 91 -1.08 6.61 7.50
C PHE A 91 -0.37 6.77 6.16
N CYS A 92 -0.89 6.15 5.11
CA CYS A 92 -0.33 6.28 3.78
C CYS A 92 -1.40 6.16 2.70
N GLN A 93 -1.09 6.65 1.50
CA GLN A 93 -1.95 6.44 0.33
C GLN A 93 -1.75 5.03 -0.22
N PHE A 94 -2.81 4.47 -0.84
CA PHE A 94 -2.73 3.12 -1.42
C PHE A 94 -1.52 2.98 -2.35
N GLY A 95 -1.31 3.93 -3.27
CA GLY A 95 -0.21 3.89 -4.24
C GLY A 95 1.19 3.91 -3.61
N GLU A 96 1.36 4.66 -2.52
CA GLU A 96 2.64 4.78 -1.81
C GLU A 96 3.09 3.46 -1.18
N TRP A 97 2.14 2.71 -0.62
CA TRP A 97 2.42 1.37 -0.12
C TRP A 97 2.44 0.33 -1.25
N ALA A 98 1.54 0.43 -2.22
CA ALA A 98 1.28 -0.59 -3.22
C ALA A 98 2.40 -0.74 -4.25
N TYR A 99 2.99 0.36 -4.71
CA TYR A 99 3.85 0.39 -5.89
C TYR A 99 5.27 0.82 -5.59
N GLU A 100 6.19 0.43 -6.47
CA GLU A 100 7.60 0.81 -6.38
C GLU A 100 7.74 2.33 -6.61
N LYS A 101 8.62 2.97 -5.84
CA LYS A 101 8.89 4.40 -5.95
C LYS A 101 9.88 4.67 -7.08
N LEU A 102 9.74 5.80 -7.75
CA LEU A 102 10.68 6.29 -8.74
C LEU A 102 11.54 7.39 -8.12
N ALA A 103 12.85 7.28 -8.25
CA ALA A 103 13.74 8.42 -8.03
C ALA A 103 13.99 9.10 -9.36
N VAL A 104 13.82 10.42 -9.39
CA VAL A 104 14.04 11.27 -10.56
C VAL A 104 15.09 12.31 -10.20
N LEU A 105 16.20 12.32 -10.95
CA LEU A 105 17.27 13.31 -10.85
C LEU A 105 17.09 14.33 -11.98
N ASP A 106 16.87 15.58 -11.61
CA ASP A 106 16.93 16.71 -12.55
C ASP A 106 18.40 17.05 -12.85
N CYS A 107 18.80 16.87 -14.11
CA CYS A 107 20.17 17.08 -14.56
C CYS A 107 20.57 18.56 -14.60
N ASN A 108 19.61 19.48 -14.68
CA ASN A 108 19.85 20.92 -14.74
C ASN A 108 20.06 21.50 -13.34
N SER A 109 19.24 21.07 -12.38
CA SER A 109 19.27 21.61 -11.01
C SER A 109 20.04 20.73 -10.01
N GLY A 110 20.25 19.46 -10.32
CA GLY A 110 20.83 18.46 -9.40
C GLY A 110 19.84 17.97 -8.33
N ASN A 111 18.57 18.39 -8.39
CA ASN A 111 17.56 17.99 -7.42
C ASN A 111 17.10 16.54 -7.63
N VAL A 112 16.76 15.86 -6.54
CA VAL A 112 16.17 14.52 -6.56
C VAL A 112 14.75 14.57 -6.04
N ALA A 113 13.80 14.04 -6.82
CA ALA A 113 12.43 13.81 -6.41
C ALA A 113 12.17 12.31 -6.26
N VAL A 114 11.34 11.95 -5.27
CA VAL A 114 10.82 10.58 -5.12
C VAL A 114 9.33 10.61 -5.41
N ILE A 115 8.89 9.78 -6.35
CA ILE A 115 7.52 9.75 -6.84
C ILE A 115 6.92 8.38 -6.55
N SER A 116 5.75 8.38 -5.93
CA SER A 116 4.94 7.17 -5.73
C SER A 116 3.87 7.12 -6.83
N PRO A 117 3.94 6.16 -7.77
CA PRO A 117 2.92 6.02 -8.81
C PRO A 117 1.54 5.72 -8.23
N ASP A 118 0.49 6.07 -8.97
CA ASP A 118 -0.90 5.69 -8.66
C ASP A 118 -1.31 4.34 -9.28
N ARG A 119 -0.46 3.79 -10.16
CA ARG A 119 -0.61 2.51 -10.84
C ARG A 119 0.71 1.77 -10.93
N ARG A 120 0.64 0.46 -11.15
CA ARG A 120 1.82 -0.35 -11.44
C ARG A 120 2.39 0.03 -12.81
N LEU A 121 3.68 0.34 -12.85
CA LEU A 121 4.46 0.59 -14.06
C LEU A 121 5.44 -0.58 -14.24
N GLN A 122 5.42 -1.23 -15.40
CA GLN A 122 6.17 -2.48 -15.65
C GLN A 122 7.29 -2.32 -16.68
N THR A 123 7.23 -1.30 -17.53
CA THR A 123 8.20 -1.08 -18.61
C THR A 123 8.80 0.31 -18.52
N ALA A 124 9.99 0.48 -19.12
CA ALA A 124 10.62 1.80 -19.21
C ALA A 124 9.74 2.81 -19.97
N GLU A 125 9.09 2.37 -21.04
CA GLU A 125 8.15 3.18 -21.81
C GLU A 125 6.96 3.64 -20.96
N GLU A 126 6.35 2.76 -20.16
CA GLU A 126 5.27 3.15 -19.25
C GLU A 126 5.71 4.18 -18.21
N ILE A 127 6.94 4.06 -17.71
CA ILE A 127 7.53 5.00 -16.75
C ILE A 127 7.78 6.35 -17.42
N GLU A 128 8.39 6.35 -18.60
CA GLU A 128 8.67 7.57 -19.36
C GLU A 128 7.39 8.33 -19.74
N ILE A 129 6.33 7.61 -20.14
CA ILE A 129 5.01 8.20 -20.37
C ILE A 129 4.43 8.78 -19.08
N PHE A 130 4.51 8.06 -17.96
CA PHE A 130 4.04 8.57 -16.67
C PHE A 130 4.79 9.84 -16.24
N LEU A 131 6.12 9.83 -16.31
CA LEU A 131 6.95 10.97 -15.93
C LEU A 131 6.71 12.19 -16.82
N SER A 132 6.55 11.99 -18.13
CA SER A 132 6.32 13.08 -19.06
C SER A 132 4.89 13.62 -19.02
N GLU A 133 3.89 12.75 -19.11
CA GLU A 133 2.49 13.17 -19.24
C GLU A 133 1.80 13.47 -17.90
N HIS A 134 2.14 12.73 -16.84
CA HIS A 134 1.47 12.86 -15.54
C HIS A 134 2.27 13.72 -14.55
N CYS A 135 3.60 13.66 -14.62
CA CYS A 135 4.47 14.48 -13.75
C CYS A 135 5.04 15.73 -14.44
N GLY A 136 4.95 15.83 -15.76
CA GLY A 136 5.39 17.02 -16.52
C GLY A 136 6.90 17.12 -16.73
N TYR A 137 7.66 16.03 -16.61
CA TYR A 137 9.10 16.05 -16.84
C TYR A 137 9.46 15.98 -18.34
N HIS A 138 10.50 16.72 -18.73
CA HIS A 138 11.15 16.52 -20.03
C HIS A 138 12.22 15.43 -19.90
N LEU A 139 12.05 14.32 -20.62
CA LEU A 139 12.93 13.14 -20.50
C LEU A 139 14.40 13.43 -20.85
N SER A 140 14.68 14.45 -21.67
CA SER A 140 16.05 14.89 -21.98
C SER A 140 16.75 15.62 -20.83
N GLU A 141 16.01 16.01 -19.80
CA GLU A 141 16.49 16.83 -18.67
C GLU A 141 16.58 16.04 -17.37
N ILE A 142 16.17 14.77 -17.38
CA ILE A 142 16.14 13.93 -16.19
C ILE A 142 16.83 12.58 -16.39
N ASN A 143 17.30 12.01 -15.30
CA ASN A 143 17.56 10.57 -15.19
C ASN A 143 16.60 9.98 -14.17
N TRP A 144 16.15 8.74 -14.36
CA TRP A 144 15.25 8.08 -13.41
C TRP A 144 15.66 6.64 -13.13
N MET A 145 15.25 6.13 -11.96
CA MET A 145 15.38 4.73 -11.60
C MET A 145 14.25 4.26 -10.70
N VAL A 146 13.92 2.98 -10.79
CA VAL A 146 13.00 2.30 -9.86
C VAL A 146 13.73 1.95 -8.58
N MET A 147 13.17 2.32 -7.44
CA MET A 147 13.70 1.98 -6.13
C MET A 147 12.98 0.77 -5.54
N LYS A 148 13.77 -0.14 -4.97
CA LYS A 148 13.28 -1.23 -4.12
C LYS A 148 13.79 -1.01 -2.70
N GLY A 149 12.88 -1.02 -1.73
CA GLY A 149 13.19 -0.78 -0.32
C GLY A 149 13.08 0.69 0.08
N ASP A 150 13.50 0.97 1.31
CA ASP A 150 13.37 2.29 1.91
C ASP A 150 14.40 3.27 1.36
N VAL A 151 13.99 4.52 1.19
CA VAL A 151 14.85 5.63 0.77
C VAL A 151 15.27 6.39 2.01
N VAL A 152 16.57 6.40 2.31
CA VAL A 152 17.15 7.19 3.40
C VAL A 152 17.88 8.39 2.80
N PHE A 153 17.44 9.59 3.17
CA PHE A 153 18.15 10.82 2.82
C PHE A 153 19.27 11.06 3.83
N LEU A 154 20.51 11.03 3.34
CA LEU A 154 21.69 11.37 4.13
C LEU A 154 21.96 12.87 4.03
N ASN A 155 22.32 13.49 5.14
CA ASN A 155 22.76 14.88 5.22
C ASN A 155 24.27 14.95 5.52
N GLU A 156 24.84 16.17 5.49
CA GLU A 156 26.29 16.36 5.72
C GLU A 156 26.77 15.84 7.09
N ASN A 157 25.88 15.67 8.08
CA ASN A 157 26.24 15.14 9.40
C ASN A 157 26.24 13.61 9.47
N ASP A 158 25.84 12.92 8.40
CA ASP A 158 25.83 11.45 8.32
C ASP A 158 27.15 10.87 7.78
N PHE A 159 28.14 11.72 7.47
CA PHE A 159 29.47 11.38 6.94
C PHE A 159 30.60 11.93 7.82
#